data_AF-A0AAX0WXS3-F1
#
_entry.id   AF-A0AAX0WXS3-F1
#
_cell.length_a   1.000
_cell.length_b   1.000
_cell.length_c   1.000
_cell.angle_alpha   90.00
_cell.angle_beta   90.00
_cell.angle_gamma   90.00
#
_symmetry.space_group_name_H-M   'P 1'
#
loop_
_entity.id
_entity.type
_entity.pdbx_description
1 polymer ?
#
loop_
_entity_poly.entity_id
_entity_poly.type
_entity_poly.pdbx_seq_one_letter_code
_entity_poly.pdbx_strand_id
1 'polypeptide(L)'
;MISKQELTRQYLEKQQQITAQREQLQQLQQEKNEKERAIAVLNQKNKAIIEDEVPSALKIAQINASSSVNLDKEDKEAVLLYLQDQEAALRKAEEHNIKLLDKTHKLNVLLQHVKEHLEVGYDRNKLAEFVNQSGITSTKNPQNIGFDLLLELLGEVKSKYTWTLDSTDKRNLLSAVSRQEKNIPFILGVDEQTQKEISSALKALEQLKLKLVRHFDERNNPAEAVALLTQQITQKETVTIKELTDEAEELDRQIKVLEKQEEEEKQQREREERVKAEEQERQIKILERQKEERQQQEKERQGQREILAEELAGMLNTYINDRNKHYYPKDLFISEDRDIRDQFIKDIVNAKNGLLKAYVDSGSSEAVLKKITAGVDKFPGAKMQATLSKIVVKLIEADAKPEVVEDLPQKAEQVLLTFETKEGRHKEYALKMRSFYETIAGIKTYAKDLSEHEKEIMNQLADDLKKDVDQFVYQNRDEIPGKETYQKFKMKFKAKLHSQDDIMSEYSSWPTVVANILLSLATIGKLIYSKVTTGRASFWFDKVEEQKEIEAPVDEVLEDIGNFLSLDAI
;
A
#
# COMPACT_ATOMS: atom_id res chain seq x y z
N MET A 1 6.79 2.39 -12.63
CA MET A 1 5.70 2.78 -11.72
C MET A 1 4.64 3.48 -12.55
N ILE A 2 3.36 3.12 -12.37
CA ILE A 2 2.23 3.85 -12.97
C ILE A 2 2.13 5.21 -12.24
N SER A 3 1.93 6.30 -12.97
CA SER A 3 1.87 7.65 -12.37
C SER A 3 0.54 7.88 -11.64
N LYS A 4 0.53 8.78 -10.65
CA LYS A 4 -0.70 9.21 -9.96
C LYS A 4 -1.78 9.67 -10.94
N GLN A 5 -1.41 10.42 -11.98
CA GLN A 5 -2.33 10.88 -13.02
C GLN A 5 -3.00 9.73 -13.76
N GLU A 6 -2.26 8.66 -14.06
CA GLU A 6 -2.81 7.49 -14.74
C GLU A 6 -3.73 6.67 -13.82
N LEU A 7 -3.38 6.55 -12.53
CA LEU A 7 -4.27 5.93 -11.53
C LEU A 7 -5.57 6.73 -11.34
N THR A 8 -5.48 8.07 -11.26
CA THR A 8 -6.65 8.94 -11.20
C THR A 8 -7.52 8.83 -12.45
N ARG A 9 -6.92 8.71 -13.64
CA ARG A 9 -7.66 8.47 -14.89
C ARG A 9 -8.44 7.16 -14.84
N GLN A 10 -7.79 6.07 -14.43
CA GLN A 10 -8.42 4.75 -14.30
C GLN A 10 -9.53 4.75 -13.24
N TYR A 11 -9.32 5.43 -12.10
CA TYR A 11 -10.34 5.60 -11.07
C TYR A 11 -11.58 6.33 -11.61
N LEU A 12 -11.40 7.43 -12.35
CA LEU A 12 -12.50 8.16 -12.97
C LEU A 12 -13.24 7.32 -14.02
N GLU A 13 -12.52 6.56 -14.83
CA GLU A 13 -13.10 5.63 -15.82
C GLU A 13 -13.96 4.56 -15.12
N LYS A 14 -13.47 3.99 -14.00
CA LYS A 14 -14.24 3.04 -13.19
C LYS A 14 -15.47 3.68 -12.55
N GLN A 15 -15.36 4.90 -12.02
CA GLN A 15 -16.52 5.63 -11.49
C GLN A 15 -17.58 5.91 -12.55
N GLN A 16 -17.19 6.22 -13.79
CA GLN A 16 -18.12 6.35 -14.92
C GLN A 16 -18.80 5.02 -15.24
N GLN A 17 -18.06 3.91 -15.26
CA GLN A 17 -18.62 2.58 -15.48
C GLN A 17 -19.61 2.20 -14.36
N ILE A 18 -19.28 2.44 -13.09
CA ILE A 18 -20.19 2.23 -11.95
C ILE A 18 -21.47 3.03 -12.12
N THR A 19 -21.35 4.31 -12.49
CA THR A 19 -22.50 5.20 -12.70
C THR A 19 -23.41 4.67 -13.81
N ALA A 20 -22.85 4.32 -14.97
CA ALA A 20 -23.61 3.75 -16.08
C ALA A 20 -24.29 2.42 -15.71
N GLN A 21 -23.62 1.55 -14.94
CA GLN A 21 -24.21 0.31 -14.47
C GLN A 21 -25.35 0.55 -13.46
N ARG A 22 -25.22 1.55 -12.57
CA ARG A 22 -26.29 1.95 -11.64
C ARG A 22 -27.51 2.53 -12.35
N GLU A 23 -27.31 3.30 -13.42
CA GLU A 23 -28.42 3.79 -14.25
C GLU A 23 -29.17 2.64 -14.92
N GLN A 24 -28.45 1.66 -15.49
CA GLN A 24 -29.07 0.45 -16.04
C GLN A 24 -29.81 -0.36 -14.97
N LEU A 25 -29.23 -0.47 -13.77
CA LEU A 25 -29.88 -1.13 -12.64
C LEU A 25 -31.21 -0.46 -12.30
N GLN A 26 -31.23 0.88 -12.24
CA GLN A 26 -32.43 1.65 -11.96
C GLN A 26 -33.52 1.43 -13.02
N GLN A 27 -33.14 1.33 -14.30
CA GLN A 27 -34.07 1.00 -15.39
C GLN A 27 -34.69 -0.40 -15.21
N LEU A 28 -33.86 -1.41 -14.93
CA LEU A 28 -34.35 -2.78 -14.67
C LEU A 28 -35.28 -2.84 -13.47
N GLN A 29 -34.98 -2.07 -12.42
CA GLN A 29 -35.79 -2.01 -11.21
C GLN A 29 -37.13 -1.31 -11.46
N GLN A 30 -37.13 -0.27 -12.30
CA GLN A 30 -38.37 0.36 -12.76
C GLN A 30 -39.22 -0.62 -13.59
N GLU A 31 -38.62 -1.33 -14.54
CA GLU A 31 -39.33 -2.33 -15.34
C GLU A 31 -39.91 -3.44 -14.46
N LYS A 32 -39.12 -3.95 -13.49
CA LYS A 32 -39.58 -4.94 -12.51
C LYS A 32 -40.81 -4.44 -11.75
N ASN A 33 -40.76 -3.21 -11.22
CA ASN A 33 -41.86 -2.61 -10.49
C ASN A 33 -43.13 -2.46 -11.35
N GLU A 34 -42.99 -2.14 -12.64
CA GLU A 34 -44.12 -2.06 -13.58
C GLU A 34 -44.78 -3.43 -13.79
N LYS A 35 -43.98 -4.49 -13.95
CA LYS A 35 -44.49 -5.87 -14.08
C LYS A 35 -45.14 -6.36 -12.78
N GLU A 36 -44.56 -6.09 -11.62
CA GLU A 36 -45.15 -6.44 -10.31
C GLU A 36 -46.50 -5.74 -10.09
N ARG A 37 -46.63 -4.48 -10.51
CA ARG A 37 -47.93 -3.78 -10.49
C ARG A 37 -48.95 -4.45 -11.42
N ALA A 38 -48.55 -4.88 -12.60
CA ALA A 38 -49.44 -5.62 -13.51
C ALA A 38 -49.93 -6.93 -12.89
N ILE A 39 -49.05 -7.68 -12.23
CA ILE A 39 -49.40 -8.89 -11.46
C ILE A 39 -50.39 -8.56 -10.36
N ALA A 40 -50.13 -7.53 -9.55
CA ALA A 40 -51.02 -7.13 -8.46
C ALA A 40 -52.43 -6.76 -8.94
N VAL A 41 -52.54 -6.07 -10.09
CA VAL A 41 -53.84 -5.74 -10.71
C VAL A 41 -54.58 -7.02 -11.13
N LEU A 42 -53.89 -8.00 -11.72
CA LEU A 42 -54.50 -9.28 -12.10
C LEU A 42 -54.94 -10.07 -10.86
N ASN A 43 -54.13 -10.13 -9.80
CA ASN A 43 -54.47 -10.78 -8.54
C ASN A 43 -55.71 -10.14 -7.91
N GLN A 44 -55.82 -8.80 -7.93
CA GLN A 44 -57.00 -8.10 -7.43
C GLN A 44 -58.27 -8.43 -8.24
N LYS A 45 -58.16 -8.50 -9.57
CA LYS A 45 -59.26 -8.94 -10.43
C LYS A 45 -59.68 -10.37 -10.12
N ASN A 46 -58.72 -11.29 -9.95
CA ASN A 46 -59.00 -12.67 -9.60
C ASN A 46 -59.70 -12.77 -8.25
N LYS A 47 -59.25 -12.01 -7.26
CA LYS A 47 -59.89 -11.92 -5.94
C LYS A 47 -61.35 -11.48 -6.05
N ALA A 48 -61.64 -10.41 -6.80
CA ALA A 48 -63.02 -9.95 -7.01
C ALA A 48 -63.91 -11.02 -7.67
N ILE A 49 -63.39 -11.73 -8.67
CA ILE A 49 -64.15 -12.84 -9.29
C ILE A 49 -64.47 -13.92 -8.25
N ILE A 50 -63.49 -14.32 -7.43
CA ILE A 50 -63.63 -15.41 -6.47
C ILE A 50 -64.55 -15.04 -5.30
N GLU A 51 -64.42 -13.82 -4.77
CA GLU A 51 -65.14 -13.37 -3.58
C GLU A 51 -66.55 -12.84 -3.90
N ASP A 52 -66.77 -12.28 -5.09
CA ASP A 52 -68.02 -11.60 -5.43
C ASP A 52 -68.78 -12.28 -6.58
N GLU A 53 -68.12 -12.51 -7.72
CA GLU A 53 -68.79 -12.99 -8.94
C GLU A 53 -69.20 -14.47 -8.83
N VAL A 54 -68.35 -15.33 -8.27
CA VAL A 54 -68.66 -16.76 -8.08
C VAL A 54 -69.87 -16.96 -7.15
N PRO A 55 -69.90 -16.38 -5.93
CA PRO A 55 -71.11 -16.47 -5.09
C PRO A 55 -72.36 -15.90 -5.75
N SER A 56 -72.22 -14.79 -6.50
CA SER A 56 -73.34 -14.20 -7.23
C SER A 56 -73.89 -15.13 -8.31
N ALA A 57 -73.03 -15.87 -9.02
CA ALA A 57 -73.43 -16.87 -10.01
C ALA A 57 -74.20 -18.03 -9.38
N LEU A 58 -73.74 -18.55 -8.24
CA LEU A 58 -74.43 -19.65 -7.53
C LEU A 58 -75.77 -19.22 -6.95
N LYS A 59 -75.88 -17.95 -6.53
CA LYS A 59 -77.12 -17.38 -5.99
C LYS A 59 -78.26 -17.32 -7.02
N ILE A 60 -77.96 -17.29 -8.33
CA ILE A 60 -78.97 -17.39 -9.41
C ILE A 60 -79.80 -18.67 -9.23
N ALA A 61 -79.15 -19.77 -8.85
CA ALA A 61 -79.78 -21.07 -8.61
C ALA A 61 -80.14 -21.31 -7.13
N GLN A 62 -80.15 -20.26 -6.30
CA GLN A 62 -80.42 -20.32 -4.86
C GLN A 62 -79.48 -21.27 -4.08
N ILE A 63 -78.27 -21.49 -4.60
CA ILE A 63 -77.25 -22.32 -3.95
C ILE A 63 -76.24 -21.40 -3.27
N ASN A 64 -75.85 -21.74 -2.05
CA ASN A 64 -74.82 -21.02 -1.33
C ASN A 64 -73.44 -21.53 -1.78
N ALA A 65 -72.56 -20.59 -2.15
CA ALA A 65 -71.18 -20.92 -2.45
C ALA A 65 -70.44 -21.39 -1.19
N SER A 66 -69.47 -22.29 -1.40
CA SER A 66 -68.53 -22.69 -0.36
C SER A 66 -67.62 -21.52 0.01
N SER A 67 -67.10 -21.50 1.23
CA SER A 67 -66.23 -20.41 1.69
C SER A 67 -64.90 -20.38 0.93
N SER A 68 -64.50 -19.21 0.44
CA SER A 68 -63.19 -18.94 -0.16
C SER A 68 -62.17 -18.32 0.83
N VAL A 69 -62.49 -18.30 2.13
CA VAL A 69 -61.67 -17.62 3.16
C VAL A 69 -60.27 -18.23 3.28
N ASN A 70 -60.16 -19.57 3.21
CA ASN A 70 -58.89 -20.28 3.33
C ASN A 70 -58.26 -20.66 1.98
N LEU A 71 -58.80 -20.14 0.88
CA LEU A 71 -58.29 -20.42 -0.46
C LEU A 71 -57.08 -19.53 -0.76
N ASP A 72 -56.00 -20.13 -1.23
CA ASP A 72 -54.94 -19.35 -1.88
C ASP A 72 -55.46 -18.87 -3.24
N LYS A 73 -55.71 -17.55 -3.31
CA LYS A 73 -56.32 -16.90 -4.48
C LYS A 73 -55.29 -16.61 -5.57
N GLU A 74 -54.01 -16.79 -5.28
CA GLU A 74 -52.92 -16.61 -6.23
C GLU A 74 -52.45 -17.93 -6.86
N ASP A 75 -52.88 -19.06 -6.30
CA ASP A 75 -52.65 -20.39 -6.84
C ASP A 75 -53.75 -20.77 -7.85
N LYS A 76 -53.34 -20.92 -9.11
CA LYS A 76 -54.22 -21.30 -10.22
C LYS A 76 -54.90 -22.65 -9.95
N GLU A 77 -54.17 -23.64 -9.45
CA GLU A 77 -54.72 -25.00 -9.27
C GLU A 77 -55.73 -25.03 -8.13
N ALA A 78 -55.41 -24.39 -7.01
CA ALA A 78 -56.33 -24.28 -5.88
C ALA A 78 -57.63 -23.56 -6.27
N VAL A 79 -57.55 -22.46 -7.03
CA VAL A 79 -58.73 -21.72 -7.50
C VAL A 79 -59.57 -22.54 -8.48
N LEU A 80 -58.93 -23.27 -9.40
CA LEU A 80 -59.66 -24.13 -10.34
C LEU A 80 -60.35 -25.30 -9.63
N LEU A 81 -59.72 -25.88 -8.61
CA LEU A 81 -60.34 -26.92 -7.78
C LEU A 81 -61.55 -26.38 -7.02
N TYR A 82 -61.43 -25.19 -6.42
CA TYR A 82 -62.55 -24.52 -5.76
C TYR A 82 -63.75 -24.30 -6.71
N LEU A 83 -63.50 -23.86 -7.94
CA LEU A 83 -64.54 -23.72 -8.96
C LEU A 83 -65.16 -25.06 -9.36
N GLN A 84 -64.34 -26.11 -9.48
CA GLN A 84 -64.83 -27.46 -9.77
C GLN A 84 -65.75 -27.99 -8.66
N ASP A 85 -65.44 -27.70 -7.41
CA ASP A 85 -66.32 -28.05 -6.28
C ASP A 85 -67.66 -27.29 -6.33
N GLN A 86 -67.64 -26.00 -6.72
CA GLN A 86 -68.85 -25.22 -6.91
C GLN A 86 -69.69 -25.75 -8.08
N GLU A 87 -69.04 -26.14 -9.18
CA GLU A 87 -69.70 -26.77 -10.32
C GLU A 87 -70.33 -28.11 -9.91
N ALA A 88 -69.63 -28.94 -9.14
CA ALA A 88 -70.14 -30.21 -8.65
C ALA A 88 -71.39 -30.02 -7.76
N ALA A 89 -71.44 -28.96 -6.95
CA ALA A 89 -72.63 -28.63 -6.18
C ALA A 89 -73.83 -28.27 -7.08
N LEU A 90 -73.60 -27.48 -8.14
CA LEU A 90 -74.62 -27.14 -9.13
C LEU A 90 -75.10 -28.38 -9.91
N ARG A 91 -74.18 -29.27 -10.31
CA ARG A 91 -74.53 -30.53 -11.01
C ARG A 91 -75.37 -31.46 -10.15
N LYS A 92 -75.09 -31.57 -8.85
CA LYS A 92 -75.93 -32.32 -7.91
C LYS A 92 -77.34 -31.73 -7.81
N ALA A 93 -77.46 -30.41 -7.80
CA ALA A 93 -78.76 -29.73 -7.81
C ALA A 93 -79.49 -29.94 -9.15
N GLU A 94 -78.78 -29.89 -10.28
CA GLU A 94 -79.30 -30.19 -11.62
C GLU A 94 -79.90 -31.59 -11.67
N GLU A 95 -79.15 -32.60 -11.25
CA GLU A 95 -79.61 -34.00 -11.20
C GLU A 95 -80.83 -34.18 -10.29
N HIS A 96 -80.85 -33.50 -9.15
CA HIS A 96 -82.00 -33.54 -8.25
C HIS A 96 -83.25 -32.92 -8.90
N ASN A 97 -83.10 -31.76 -9.55
CA ASN A 97 -84.19 -31.09 -10.26
C ASN A 97 -84.72 -31.92 -11.43
N ILE A 98 -83.85 -32.56 -12.20
CA ILE A 98 -84.25 -33.48 -13.30
C ILE A 98 -85.10 -34.63 -12.74
N LYS A 99 -84.72 -35.20 -11.59
CA LYS A 99 -85.51 -36.26 -10.93
C LYS A 99 -86.86 -35.76 -10.43
N LEU A 100 -86.95 -34.53 -9.95
CA LEU A 100 -88.22 -33.91 -9.55
C LEU A 100 -89.12 -33.70 -10.77
N LEU A 101 -88.59 -33.13 -11.85
CA LEU A 101 -89.31 -32.88 -13.09
C LEU A 101 -89.88 -34.17 -13.69
N ASP A 102 -89.07 -35.25 -13.74
CA ASP A 102 -89.52 -36.58 -14.20
C ASP A 102 -90.65 -37.13 -13.32
N LYS A 103 -90.54 -37.00 -11.98
CA LYS A 103 -91.61 -37.40 -11.06
C LYS A 103 -92.89 -36.61 -11.28
N THR A 104 -92.80 -35.28 -11.43
CA THR A 104 -93.94 -34.41 -11.70
C THR A 104 -94.61 -34.76 -13.02
N HIS A 105 -93.82 -35.05 -14.07
CA HIS A 105 -94.33 -35.47 -15.37
C HIS A 105 -95.05 -36.83 -15.29
N LYS A 106 -94.44 -37.83 -14.64
CA LYS A 106 -95.09 -39.13 -14.40
C LYS A 106 -96.38 -39.01 -13.62
N LEU A 107 -96.41 -38.15 -12.60
CA LEU A 107 -97.63 -37.87 -11.83
C LEU A 107 -98.71 -37.26 -12.71
N ASN A 108 -98.36 -36.31 -13.59
CA ASN A 108 -99.31 -35.71 -14.52
C ASN A 108 -99.96 -36.75 -15.44
N VAL A 109 -99.15 -37.61 -16.06
CA VAL A 109 -99.63 -38.68 -16.93
C VAL A 109 -100.52 -39.66 -16.14
N LEU A 110 -100.12 -40.03 -14.92
CA LEU A 110 -100.94 -40.88 -14.05
C LEU A 110 -102.30 -40.24 -13.74
N LEU A 111 -102.31 -38.96 -13.35
CA LEU A 111 -103.56 -38.24 -13.05
C LEU A 111 -104.47 -38.14 -14.27
N GLN A 112 -103.93 -37.94 -15.47
CA GLN A 112 -104.68 -37.95 -16.73
C GLN A 112 -105.36 -39.30 -16.96
N HIS A 113 -104.61 -40.41 -16.91
CA HIS A 113 -105.18 -41.76 -17.08
C HIS A 113 -106.24 -42.10 -16.00
N VAL A 114 -105.96 -41.72 -14.74
CA VAL A 114 -106.90 -41.92 -13.63
C VAL A 114 -108.19 -41.13 -13.86
N LYS A 115 -108.09 -39.87 -14.31
CA LYS A 115 -109.24 -39.02 -14.60
C LYS A 115 -110.06 -39.58 -15.76
N GLU A 116 -109.45 -39.93 -16.88
CA GLU A 116 -110.12 -40.53 -18.04
C GLU A 116 -110.89 -41.79 -17.66
N HIS A 117 -110.28 -42.67 -16.86
CA HIS A 117 -110.96 -43.87 -16.35
C HIS A 117 -112.12 -43.54 -15.42
N LEU A 118 -111.93 -42.58 -14.52
CA LEU A 118 -112.98 -42.09 -13.62
C LEU A 118 -114.09 -41.33 -14.35
N GLU A 119 -113.91 -40.85 -15.57
CA GLU A 119 -115.00 -40.28 -16.36
C GLU A 119 -115.91 -41.39 -16.90
N VAL A 120 -115.32 -42.50 -17.39
CA VAL A 120 -116.04 -43.66 -17.93
C VAL A 120 -116.70 -44.52 -16.85
N GLY A 121 -116.02 -44.78 -15.73
CA GLY A 121 -116.48 -45.75 -14.72
C GLY A 121 -115.70 -45.66 -13.40
N TYR A 122 -115.79 -46.69 -12.57
CA TYR A 122 -114.92 -46.86 -11.41
C TYR A 122 -114.51 -48.34 -11.32
N ASP A 123 -113.21 -48.59 -11.34
CA ASP A 123 -112.62 -49.92 -11.12
C ASP A 123 -111.32 -49.74 -10.35
N ARG A 124 -111.34 -50.20 -9.10
CA ARG A 124 -110.23 -50.09 -8.16
C ARG A 124 -108.99 -50.86 -8.63
N ASN A 125 -109.16 -52.01 -9.28
CA ASN A 125 -108.05 -52.82 -9.77
C ASN A 125 -107.37 -52.13 -10.96
N LYS A 126 -108.17 -51.53 -11.85
CA LYS A 126 -107.62 -50.77 -12.98
C LYS A 126 -106.86 -49.52 -12.52
N LEU A 127 -107.39 -48.81 -11.52
CA LEU A 127 -106.69 -47.68 -10.90
C LEU A 127 -105.36 -48.11 -10.26
N ALA A 128 -105.33 -49.26 -9.59
CA ALA A 128 -104.10 -49.82 -9.03
C ALA A 128 -103.08 -50.20 -10.12
N GLU A 129 -103.55 -50.73 -11.26
CA GLU A 129 -102.70 -51.05 -12.41
C GLU A 129 -102.01 -49.81 -12.98
N PHE A 130 -102.75 -48.71 -13.20
CA PHE A 130 -102.16 -47.46 -13.71
C PHE A 130 -101.06 -46.92 -12.80
N VAL A 131 -101.26 -47.00 -11.49
CA VAL A 131 -100.27 -46.53 -10.50
C VAL A 131 -99.02 -47.41 -10.56
N ASN A 132 -99.17 -48.74 -10.63
CA ASN A 132 -98.04 -49.65 -10.74
C ASN A 132 -97.26 -49.45 -12.06
N GLN A 133 -97.93 -49.11 -13.15
CA GLN A 133 -97.32 -48.82 -14.45
C GLN A 133 -96.68 -47.42 -14.53
N SER A 134 -97.08 -46.49 -13.67
CA SER A 134 -96.55 -45.11 -13.67
C SER A 134 -95.06 -45.01 -13.32
N GLY A 135 -94.50 -46.04 -12.68
CA GLY A 135 -93.13 -46.05 -12.18
C GLY A 135 -92.89 -45.10 -10.99
N ILE A 136 -93.94 -44.53 -10.41
CA ILE A 136 -93.87 -43.71 -9.20
C ILE A 136 -93.75 -44.64 -7.98
N THR A 137 -92.90 -44.26 -7.02
CA THR A 137 -92.72 -44.98 -5.75
C THR A 137 -93.23 -44.15 -4.59
N SER A 138 -93.67 -44.82 -3.52
CA SER A 138 -94.11 -44.15 -2.30
C SER A 138 -92.97 -43.34 -1.66
N THR A 139 -93.34 -42.17 -1.14
CA THR A 139 -92.44 -41.30 -0.37
C THR A 139 -92.57 -41.53 1.14
N LYS A 140 -93.67 -42.15 1.60
CA LYS A 140 -93.96 -42.37 3.02
C LYS A 140 -93.73 -43.80 3.48
N ASN A 141 -94.11 -44.77 2.66
CA ASN A 141 -93.98 -46.20 2.97
C ASN A 141 -93.70 -47.00 1.70
N PRO A 142 -92.49 -47.56 1.53
CA PRO A 142 -92.12 -48.36 0.35
C PRO A 142 -93.06 -49.53 0.05
N GLN A 143 -93.87 -49.98 1.01
CA GLN A 143 -94.86 -51.04 0.83
C GLN A 143 -96.17 -50.55 0.18
N ASN A 144 -96.42 -49.25 0.11
CA ASN A 144 -97.60 -48.71 -0.56
C ASN A 144 -97.47 -48.93 -2.07
N ILE A 145 -98.35 -49.78 -2.61
CA ILE A 145 -98.46 -50.09 -4.04
C ILE A 145 -99.92 -49.98 -4.49
N GLY A 146 -100.14 -49.93 -5.81
CA GLY A 146 -101.48 -49.90 -6.40
C GLY A 146 -102.35 -48.78 -5.84
N PHE A 147 -103.55 -49.14 -5.36
CA PHE A 147 -104.53 -48.16 -4.91
C PHE A 147 -104.10 -47.40 -3.64
N ASP A 148 -103.38 -48.04 -2.72
CA ASP A 148 -102.91 -47.37 -1.50
C ASP A 148 -101.85 -46.28 -1.84
N LEU A 149 -101.03 -46.52 -2.87
CA LEU A 149 -100.11 -45.51 -3.41
C LEU A 149 -100.86 -44.38 -4.12
N LEU A 150 -101.94 -44.66 -4.85
CA LEU A 150 -102.79 -43.61 -5.44
C LEU A 150 -103.33 -42.65 -4.37
N LEU A 151 -103.85 -43.20 -3.27
CA LEU A 151 -104.36 -42.38 -2.17
C LEU A 151 -103.26 -41.53 -1.53
N GLU A 152 -102.05 -42.08 -1.37
CA GLU A 152 -100.89 -41.32 -0.89
C GLU A 152 -100.57 -40.14 -1.81
N LEU A 153 -100.46 -40.38 -3.12
CA LEU A 153 -100.13 -39.35 -4.12
C LEU A 153 -101.20 -38.25 -4.19
N LEU A 154 -102.47 -38.60 -3.96
CA LEU A 154 -103.57 -37.64 -3.92
C LEU A 154 -103.68 -36.87 -2.59
N GLY A 155 -102.96 -37.30 -1.55
CA GLY A 155 -103.07 -36.76 -0.20
C GLY A 155 -104.35 -37.19 0.53
N GLU A 156 -104.90 -38.34 0.16
CA GLU A 156 -106.17 -38.83 0.65
C GLU A 156 -106.00 -39.90 1.75
N VAL A 157 -106.95 -39.95 2.69
CA VAL A 157 -106.91 -40.87 3.83
C VAL A 157 -107.69 -42.14 3.49
N LYS A 158 -107.09 -43.31 3.73
CA LYS A 158 -107.66 -44.63 3.41
C LYS A 158 -109.08 -44.86 3.96
N SER A 159 -109.37 -44.31 5.14
CA SER A 159 -110.69 -44.43 5.78
C SER A 159 -111.84 -43.84 4.95
N LYS A 160 -111.58 -42.87 4.05
CA LYS A 160 -112.59 -42.30 3.15
C LYS A 160 -113.05 -43.23 2.02
N TYR A 161 -112.36 -44.36 1.83
CA TYR A 161 -112.55 -45.32 0.74
C TYR A 161 -112.75 -46.74 1.28
N THR A 162 -113.14 -46.87 2.55
CA THR A 162 -113.38 -48.15 3.21
C THR A 162 -114.88 -48.26 3.52
N TRP A 163 -115.55 -49.31 3.03
CA TRP A 163 -117.01 -49.53 3.18
C TRP A 163 -117.90 -48.45 2.56
N THR A 164 -117.42 -47.80 1.50
CA THR A 164 -118.13 -46.78 0.73
C THR A 164 -118.69 -47.37 -0.57
N LEU A 165 -119.73 -46.74 -1.12
CA LEU A 165 -120.25 -47.10 -2.45
C LEU A 165 -119.27 -46.62 -3.54
N ASP A 166 -119.13 -47.39 -4.61
CA ASP A 166 -118.30 -47.04 -5.77
C ASP A 166 -118.59 -45.63 -6.31
N SER A 167 -119.85 -45.21 -6.28
CA SER A 167 -120.27 -43.86 -6.70
C SER A 167 -119.73 -42.74 -5.79
N THR A 168 -119.55 -43.03 -4.49
CA THR A 168 -118.94 -42.12 -3.51
C THR A 168 -117.43 -42.06 -3.71
N ASP A 169 -116.78 -43.22 -3.90
CA ASP A 169 -115.34 -43.31 -4.15
C ASP A 169 -114.96 -42.60 -5.45
N LYS A 170 -115.71 -42.84 -6.52
CA LYS A 170 -115.58 -42.16 -7.82
C LYS A 170 -115.61 -40.64 -7.65
N ARG A 171 -116.60 -40.12 -6.92
CA ARG A 171 -116.75 -38.67 -6.68
C ARG A 171 -115.60 -38.10 -5.87
N ASN A 172 -115.19 -38.79 -4.81
CA ASN A 172 -114.10 -38.37 -3.93
C ASN A 172 -112.76 -38.34 -4.70
N LEU A 173 -112.47 -39.38 -5.48
CA LEU A 173 -111.26 -39.45 -6.31
C LEU A 173 -111.27 -38.41 -7.43
N LEU A 174 -112.38 -38.21 -8.14
CA LEU A 174 -112.48 -37.16 -9.16
C LEU A 174 -112.17 -35.78 -8.58
N SER A 175 -112.68 -35.49 -7.38
CA SER A 175 -112.41 -34.24 -6.68
C SER A 175 -110.92 -34.11 -6.30
N ALA A 176 -110.33 -35.18 -5.74
CA ALA A 176 -108.93 -35.20 -5.33
C ALA A 176 -107.97 -35.10 -6.53
N VAL A 177 -108.24 -35.84 -7.61
CA VAL A 177 -107.49 -35.79 -8.88
C VAL A 177 -107.57 -34.40 -9.48
N SER A 178 -108.77 -33.82 -9.60
CA SER A 178 -108.95 -32.45 -10.12
C SER A 178 -108.20 -31.40 -9.29
N ARG A 179 -108.12 -31.58 -7.97
CA ARG A 179 -107.33 -30.70 -7.09
C ARG A 179 -105.84 -30.82 -7.38
N GLN A 180 -105.32 -32.04 -7.52
CA GLN A 180 -103.89 -32.27 -7.80
C GLN A 180 -103.51 -31.83 -9.21
N GLU A 181 -104.33 -32.14 -10.21
CA GLU A 181 -104.13 -31.73 -11.61
C GLU A 181 -104.00 -30.20 -11.75
N LYS A 182 -104.78 -29.43 -10.99
CA LYS A 182 -104.67 -27.95 -10.95
C LYS A 182 -103.33 -27.44 -10.39
N ASN A 183 -102.67 -28.22 -9.54
CA ASN A 183 -101.39 -27.84 -8.94
C ASN A 183 -100.19 -28.19 -9.84
N ILE A 184 -100.33 -29.15 -10.75
CA ILE A 184 -99.24 -29.64 -11.60
C ILE A 184 -98.61 -28.54 -12.46
N PRO A 185 -99.36 -27.67 -13.17
CA PRO A 185 -98.75 -26.61 -13.97
C PRO A 185 -97.88 -25.66 -13.16
N PHE A 186 -98.25 -25.39 -11.91
CA PHE A 186 -97.44 -24.58 -11.00
C PHE A 186 -96.14 -25.31 -10.63
N ILE A 187 -96.22 -26.58 -10.23
CA ILE A 187 -95.03 -27.38 -9.86
C ILE A 187 -94.08 -27.53 -11.05
N LEU A 188 -94.59 -27.88 -12.24
CA LEU A 188 -93.79 -27.94 -13.46
C LEU A 188 -93.16 -26.59 -13.79
N GLY A 189 -93.91 -25.50 -13.65
CA GLY A 189 -93.38 -24.14 -13.87
C GLY A 189 -92.24 -23.78 -12.92
N VAL A 190 -92.31 -24.20 -11.65
CA VAL A 190 -91.22 -24.03 -10.68
C VAL A 190 -90.02 -24.91 -11.05
N ASP A 191 -90.22 -26.20 -11.31
CA ASP A 191 -89.15 -27.14 -11.67
C ASP A 191 -88.41 -26.71 -12.95
N GLU A 192 -89.14 -26.25 -13.98
CA GLU A 192 -88.58 -25.72 -15.22
C GLU A 192 -87.82 -24.41 -15.01
N GLN A 193 -88.34 -23.52 -14.16
CA GLN A 193 -87.68 -22.26 -13.82
C GLN A 193 -86.37 -22.52 -13.06
N THR A 194 -86.39 -23.40 -12.06
CA THR A 194 -85.20 -23.84 -11.33
C THR A 194 -84.18 -24.49 -12.28
N GLN A 195 -84.62 -25.29 -13.26
CA GLN A 195 -83.72 -25.85 -14.27
C GLN A 195 -83.03 -24.76 -15.10
N LYS A 196 -83.77 -23.73 -15.53
CA LYS A 196 -83.21 -22.58 -16.28
C LYS A 196 -82.22 -21.78 -15.42
N GLU A 197 -82.52 -21.60 -14.14
CA GLU A 197 -81.65 -20.90 -13.19
C GLU A 197 -80.34 -21.66 -12.96
N ILE A 198 -80.40 -22.97 -12.72
CA ILE A 198 -79.22 -23.85 -12.59
C ILE A 198 -78.40 -23.82 -13.88
N SER A 199 -79.04 -23.95 -15.05
CA SER A 199 -78.35 -23.87 -16.34
C SER A 199 -77.65 -22.53 -16.56
N SER A 200 -78.28 -21.43 -16.14
CA SER A 200 -77.72 -20.09 -16.21
C SER A 200 -76.52 -19.92 -15.26
N ALA A 201 -76.63 -20.45 -14.03
CA ALA A 201 -75.55 -20.45 -13.05
C ALA A 201 -74.33 -21.25 -13.54
N LEU A 202 -74.53 -22.45 -14.09
CA LEU A 202 -73.46 -23.26 -14.69
C LEU A 202 -72.76 -22.53 -15.84
N LYS A 203 -73.53 -21.89 -16.73
CA LYS A 203 -72.97 -21.10 -17.83
C LYS A 203 -72.17 -19.89 -17.32
N ALA A 204 -72.67 -19.20 -16.31
CA ALA A 204 -71.96 -18.09 -15.68
C ALA A 204 -70.64 -18.57 -15.05
N LEU A 205 -70.67 -19.69 -14.31
CA LEU A 205 -69.49 -20.26 -13.67
C LEU A 205 -68.41 -20.67 -14.70
N GLU A 206 -68.80 -21.25 -15.82
CA GLU A 206 -67.89 -21.61 -16.91
C GLU A 206 -67.23 -20.35 -17.53
N GLN A 207 -67.98 -19.27 -17.71
CA GLN A 207 -67.42 -17.99 -18.17
C GLN A 207 -66.43 -17.40 -17.16
N LEU A 208 -66.72 -17.47 -15.86
CA LEU A 208 -65.82 -17.02 -14.81
C LEU A 208 -64.55 -17.86 -14.75
N LYS A 209 -64.67 -19.18 -14.93
CA LYS A 209 -63.53 -20.11 -15.04
C LYS A 209 -62.61 -19.72 -16.20
N LEU A 210 -63.17 -19.48 -17.39
CA LEU A 210 -62.39 -19.02 -18.54
C LEU A 210 -61.70 -17.67 -18.30
N LYS A 211 -62.39 -16.71 -17.67
CA LYS A 211 -61.77 -15.43 -17.27
C LYS A 211 -60.60 -15.63 -16.31
N LEU A 212 -60.77 -16.46 -15.28
CA LEU A 212 -59.73 -16.75 -14.30
C LEU A 212 -58.52 -17.44 -14.93
N VAL A 213 -58.74 -18.48 -15.76
CA VAL A 213 -57.66 -19.15 -16.50
C VAL A 213 -56.87 -18.12 -17.31
N ARG A 214 -57.57 -17.27 -18.06
CA ARG A 214 -56.94 -16.22 -18.86
C ARG A 214 -56.14 -15.23 -18.00
N HIS A 215 -56.69 -14.77 -16.88
CA HIS A 215 -55.97 -13.86 -15.99
C HIS A 215 -54.72 -14.51 -15.38
N PHE A 216 -54.78 -15.79 -15.00
CA PHE A 216 -53.61 -16.53 -14.52
C PHE A 216 -52.55 -16.71 -15.62
N ASP A 217 -52.96 -17.01 -16.84
CA ASP A 217 -52.02 -17.13 -17.97
C ASP A 217 -51.39 -15.76 -18.32
N GLU A 218 -52.19 -14.68 -18.31
CA GLU A 218 -51.71 -13.30 -18.48
C GLU A 218 -50.78 -12.85 -17.33
N ARG A 219 -50.92 -13.41 -16.12
CA ARG A 219 -50.05 -13.18 -14.96
C ARG A 219 -48.71 -13.92 -15.08
N ASN A 220 -48.69 -15.11 -15.69
CA ASN A 220 -47.48 -15.94 -15.75
C ASN A 220 -46.36 -15.26 -16.53
N ASN A 221 -46.66 -14.60 -17.65
CA ASN A 221 -45.67 -13.87 -18.45
C ASN A 221 -44.93 -12.77 -17.64
N PRO A 222 -45.62 -11.78 -17.02
CA PRO A 222 -44.93 -10.80 -16.18
C PRO A 222 -44.28 -11.44 -14.94
N ALA A 223 -44.80 -12.55 -14.41
CA ALA A 223 -44.16 -13.25 -13.28
C ALA A 223 -42.82 -13.89 -13.66
N GLU A 224 -42.74 -14.56 -14.82
CA GLU A 224 -41.50 -15.07 -15.39
C GLU A 224 -40.51 -13.93 -15.67
N ALA A 225 -41.00 -12.81 -16.24
CA ALA A 225 -40.18 -11.63 -16.47
C ALA A 225 -39.63 -11.03 -15.17
N VAL A 226 -40.43 -10.95 -14.10
CA VAL A 226 -39.98 -10.48 -12.77
C VAL A 226 -38.92 -11.41 -12.19
N ALA A 227 -39.05 -12.73 -12.36
CA ALA A 227 -38.03 -13.68 -11.92
C ALA A 227 -36.69 -13.46 -12.66
N LEU A 228 -36.74 -13.31 -13.98
CA LEU A 228 -35.55 -13.02 -14.80
C LEU A 228 -34.93 -11.67 -14.45
N LEU A 229 -35.73 -10.60 -14.33
CA LEU A 229 -35.28 -9.28 -13.93
C LEU A 229 -34.65 -9.31 -12.53
N THR A 230 -35.20 -10.07 -11.59
CA THR A 230 -34.62 -10.22 -10.26
C THR A 230 -33.24 -10.89 -10.33
N GLN A 231 -33.07 -11.92 -11.16
CA GLN A 231 -31.76 -12.54 -11.38
C GLN A 231 -30.76 -11.56 -12.01
N GLN A 232 -31.18 -10.78 -13.03
CA GLN A 232 -30.33 -9.79 -13.69
C GLN A 232 -29.92 -8.64 -12.75
N ILE A 233 -30.87 -8.12 -11.96
CA ILE A 233 -30.63 -7.10 -10.94
C ILE A 233 -29.61 -7.63 -9.92
N THR A 234 -29.83 -8.85 -9.41
CA THR A 234 -28.90 -9.48 -8.45
C THR A 234 -27.50 -9.61 -9.06
N GLN A 235 -27.37 -10.13 -10.28
CA GLN A 235 -26.09 -10.26 -10.95
C GLN A 235 -25.38 -8.92 -11.13
N LYS A 236 -26.11 -7.87 -11.56
CA LYS A 236 -25.54 -6.52 -11.70
C LYS A 236 -25.13 -5.92 -10.36
N GLU A 237 -25.92 -6.07 -9.31
CA GLU A 237 -25.62 -5.56 -7.97
C GLU A 237 -24.42 -6.28 -7.35
N THR A 238 -24.48 -7.61 -7.27
CA THR A 238 -23.54 -8.38 -6.45
C THR A 238 -22.26 -8.77 -7.16
N VAL A 239 -22.29 -8.88 -8.49
CA VAL A 239 -21.11 -9.22 -9.29
C VAL A 239 -20.54 -7.93 -9.90
N THR A 240 -21.24 -7.34 -10.88
CA THR A 240 -20.64 -6.29 -11.71
C THR A 240 -20.37 -4.98 -10.96
N ILE A 241 -21.37 -4.43 -10.26
CA ILE A 241 -21.21 -3.15 -9.54
C ILE A 241 -20.27 -3.33 -8.35
N LYS A 242 -20.38 -4.46 -7.63
CA LYS A 242 -19.50 -4.75 -6.50
C LYS A 242 -18.03 -4.89 -6.93
N GLU A 243 -17.74 -5.69 -7.95
CA GLU A 243 -16.38 -5.84 -8.49
C GLU A 243 -15.81 -4.50 -8.95
N LEU A 244 -16.58 -3.71 -9.71
CA LEU A 244 -16.14 -2.37 -10.14
C LEU A 244 -15.91 -1.42 -8.96
N THR A 245 -16.73 -1.52 -7.91
CA THR A 245 -16.59 -0.72 -6.68
C THR A 245 -15.33 -1.12 -5.93
N ASP A 246 -15.09 -2.42 -5.76
CA ASP A 246 -13.89 -2.95 -5.09
C ASP A 246 -12.62 -2.54 -5.85
N GLU A 247 -12.63 -2.60 -7.20
CA GLU A 247 -11.53 -2.12 -8.05
C GLU A 247 -11.32 -0.60 -7.92
N ALA A 248 -12.41 0.19 -7.88
CA ALA A 248 -12.32 1.63 -7.70
C ALA A 248 -11.80 2.01 -6.30
N GLU A 249 -12.19 1.27 -5.26
CA GLU A 249 -11.67 1.45 -3.90
C GLU A 249 -10.17 1.14 -3.82
N GLU A 250 -9.70 0.09 -4.49
CA GLU A 250 -8.28 -0.24 -4.53
C GLU A 250 -7.47 0.85 -5.27
N LEU A 251 -7.99 1.37 -6.38
CA LEU A 251 -7.38 2.51 -7.07
C LEU A 251 -7.35 3.77 -6.19
N ASP A 252 -8.44 4.08 -5.46
CA ASP A 252 -8.49 5.20 -4.51
C ASP A 252 -7.50 5.02 -3.37
N ARG A 253 -7.32 3.79 -2.85
CA ARG A 253 -6.28 3.49 -1.85
C ARG A 253 -4.88 3.76 -2.40
N GLN A 254 -4.59 3.33 -3.63
CA GLN A 254 -3.29 3.57 -4.27
C GLN A 254 -3.04 5.07 -4.51
N ILE A 255 -4.07 5.81 -4.96
CA ILE A 255 -4.00 7.26 -5.11
C ILE A 255 -3.74 7.93 -3.76
N LYS A 256 -4.45 7.54 -2.70
CA LYS A 256 -4.25 8.09 -1.34
C LYS A 256 -2.87 7.78 -0.77
N VAL A 257 -2.30 6.61 -1.05
CA VAL A 257 -0.93 6.28 -0.65
C VAL A 257 0.07 7.20 -1.37
N LEU A 258 -0.09 7.40 -2.68
CA LEU A 258 0.75 8.32 -3.44
C LEU A 258 0.55 9.79 -3.02
N GLU A 259 -0.68 10.21 -2.73
CA GLU A 259 -0.98 11.53 -2.17
C GLU A 259 -0.32 11.74 -0.84
N LYS A 260 -0.42 10.74 0.05
CA LYS A 260 0.24 10.79 1.35
C LYS A 260 1.75 10.83 1.21
N GLN A 261 2.34 10.10 0.26
CA GLN A 261 3.78 10.18 -0.03
C GLN A 261 4.17 11.55 -0.59
N GLU A 262 3.41 12.10 -1.55
CA GLU A 262 3.64 13.45 -2.09
C GLU A 262 3.46 14.54 -1.02
N GLU A 263 2.49 14.38 -0.13
CA GLU A 263 2.20 15.31 0.97
C GLU A 263 3.18 15.17 2.12
N GLU A 264 3.66 13.97 2.44
CA GLU A 264 4.79 13.75 3.35
C GLU A 264 6.08 14.35 2.77
N GLU A 265 6.37 14.16 1.48
CA GLU A 265 7.49 14.83 0.81
C GLU A 265 7.34 16.35 0.82
N LYS A 266 6.13 16.87 0.58
CA LYS A 266 5.85 18.31 0.60
C LYS A 266 5.92 18.87 2.01
N GLN A 267 5.37 18.19 3.01
CA GLN A 267 5.48 18.56 4.43
C GLN A 267 6.91 18.44 4.92
N GLN A 268 7.70 17.49 4.41
CA GLN A 268 9.12 17.39 4.71
C GLN A 268 9.89 18.56 4.09
N ARG A 269 9.58 18.96 2.85
CA ARG A 269 10.10 20.18 2.22
C ARG A 269 9.64 21.46 2.93
N GLU A 270 8.39 21.55 3.36
CA GLU A 270 7.84 22.70 4.11
C GLU A 270 8.34 22.73 5.56
N ARG A 271 8.60 21.58 6.19
CA ARG A 271 9.30 21.49 7.49
C ARG A 271 10.76 21.87 7.31
N GLU A 272 11.42 21.47 6.24
CA GLU A 272 12.76 21.95 5.91
C GLU A 272 12.77 23.46 5.64
N GLU A 273 11.74 24.02 5.01
CA GLU A 273 11.61 25.46 4.77
C GLU A 273 11.19 26.26 6.01
N ARG A 274 10.33 25.71 6.88
CA ARG A 274 9.96 26.30 8.18
C ARG A 274 11.09 26.19 9.20
N VAL A 275 11.83 25.08 9.19
CA VAL A 275 13.10 24.95 9.93
C VAL A 275 14.09 25.97 9.37
N LYS A 276 14.22 26.16 8.05
CA LYS A 276 15.03 27.25 7.47
C LYS A 276 14.54 28.66 7.83
N ALA A 277 13.24 28.91 7.98
CA ALA A 277 12.67 30.22 8.31
C ALA A 277 12.73 30.57 9.80
N GLU A 278 12.44 29.61 10.69
CA GLU A 278 12.60 29.74 12.15
C GLU A 278 14.08 29.66 12.56
N GLU A 279 14.90 28.91 11.81
CA GLU A 279 16.37 29.03 11.87
C GLU A 279 16.80 30.39 11.37
N GLN A 280 16.23 31.01 10.32
CA GLN A 280 16.63 32.35 9.87
C GLN A 280 16.37 33.44 10.93
N GLU A 281 15.25 33.39 11.65
CA GLU A 281 14.92 34.40 12.67
C GLU A 281 15.73 34.22 13.97
N ARG A 282 16.03 32.97 14.38
CA ARG A 282 17.00 32.69 15.46
C ARG A 282 18.45 32.88 15.01
N GLN A 283 18.75 32.64 13.73
CA GLN A 283 20.05 32.87 13.11
C GLN A 283 20.35 34.36 13.05
N ILE A 284 19.42 35.27 12.80
CA ILE A 284 19.72 36.71 12.75
C ILE A 284 20.22 37.23 14.12
N LYS A 285 19.58 36.81 15.23
CA LYS A 285 20.03 37.18 16.59
C LYS A 285 21.29 36.44 17.07
N ILE A 286 21.56 35.24 16.55
CA ILE A 286 22.78 34.48 16.85
C ILE A 286 23.95 34.89 15.92
N LEU A 287 23.68 35.30 14.68
CA LEU A 287 24.66 35.76 13.69
C LEU A 287 25.28 37.09 14.09
N GLU A 288 24.53 38.03 14.68
CA GLU A 288 25.13 39.28 15.14
C GLU A 288 26.17 39.01 16.26
N ARG A 289 25.84 38.13 17.21
CA ARG A 289 26.78 37.73 18.28
C ARG A 289 27.93 36.85 17.78
N GLN A 290 27.69 35.93 16.84
CA GLN A 290 28.72 35.08 16.23
C GLN A 290 29.60 35.83 15.22
N LYS A 291 29.13 36.92 14.60
CA LYS A 291 29.92 37.74 13.66
C LYS A 291 30.92 38.60 14.41
N GLU A 292 30.55 39.09 15.60
CA GLU A 292 31.49 39.74 16.53
C GLU A 292 32.53 38.73 17.07
N GLU A 293 32.12 37.53 17.49
CA GLU A 293 33.05 36.48 17.95
C GLU A 293 33.97 35.95 16.83
N ARG A 294 33.48 35.78 15.59
CA ARG A 294 34.31 35.39 14.43
C ARG A 294 35.27 36.49 13.99
N GLN A 295 34.88 37.76 14.07
CA GLN A 295 35.78 38.89 13.78
C GLN A 295 36.88 39.02 14.84
N GLN A 296 36.57 38.74 16.10
CA GLN A 296 37.57 38.70 17.17
C GLN A 296 38.52 37.51 17.00
N GLN A 297 38.01 36.31 16.74
CA GLN A 297 38.83 35.11 16.50
C GLN A 297 39.69 35.20 15.23
N GLU A 298 39.21 35.82 14.15
CA GLU A 298 40.02 36.00 12.93
C GLU A 298 41.11 37.05 13.14
N LYS A 299 40.86 38.13 13.91
CA LYS A 299 41.92 39.07 14.31
C LYS A 299 42.97 38.40 15.19
N GLU A 300 42.57 37.54 16.12
CA GLU A 300 43.50 36.78 16.96
C GLU A 300 44.35 35.81 16.13
N ARG A 301 43.75 35.08 15.18
CA ARG A 301 44.48 34.19 14.27
C ARG A 301 45.40 34.94 13.33
N GLN A 302 44.96 36.07 12.78
CA GLN A 302 45.80 36.93 11.96
C GLN A 302 46.99 37.47 12.76
N GLY A 303 46.78 37.90 14.01
CA GLY A 303 47.86 38.31 14.90
C GLY A 303 48.84 37.18 15.22
N GLN A 304 48.37 35.96 15.43
CA GLN A 304 49.24 34.78 15.58
C GLN A 304 50.07 34.50 14.32
N ARG A 305 49.47 34.66 13.12
CA ARG A 305 50.18 34.53 11.84
C ARG A 305 51.21 35.64 11.62
N GLU A 306 50.93 36.87 12.05
CA GLU A 306 51.87 38.00 12.00
C GLU A 306 53.10 37.73 12.87
N ILE A 307 52.90 37.33 14.12
CA ILE A 307 53.99 36.99 15.04
C ILE A 307 54.86 35.87 14.45
N LEU A 308 54.23 34.81 13.94
CA LEU A 308 54.96 33.71 13.31
C LEU A 308 55.70 34.17 12.06
N ALA A 309 55.07 34.93 11.17
CA ALA A 309 55.71 35.45 9.97
C ALA A 309 56.92 36.34 10.28
N GLU A 310 56.84 37.17 11.32
CA GLU A 310 57.96 37.97 11.82
C GLU A 310 59.10 37.09 12.37
N GLU A 311 58.77 36.04 13.12
CA GLU A 311 59.76 35.08 13.62
C GLU A 311 60.50 34.40 12.44
N LEU A 312 59.76 33.88 11.46
CA LEU A 312 60.33 33.20 10.28
C LEU A 312 61.17 34.15 9.42
N ALA A 313 60.71 35.39 9.25
CA ALA A 313 61.47 36.45 8.60
C ALA A 313 62.77 36.76 9.35
N GLY A 314 62.70 36.83 10.68
CA GLY A 314 63.86 37.00 11.57
C GLY A 314 64.90 35.90 11.38
N MET A 315 64.47 34.64 11.33
CA MET A 315 65.36 33.49 11.10
C MET A 315 66.13 33.60 9.78
N LEU A 316 65.44 33.92 8.68
CA LEU A 316 66.06 34.07 7.36
C LEU A 316 66.99 35.30 7.28
N ASN A 317 66.58 36.40 7.91
CA ASN A 317 67.40 37.62 7.95
C ASN A 317 68.65 37.43 8.81
N THR A 318 68.56 36.73 9.94
CA THR A 318 69.75 36.38 10.76
C THR A 318 70.70 35.50 9.96
N TYR A 319 70.18 34.45 9.30
CA TYR A 319 70.99 33.58 8.45
C TYR A 319 71.75 34.39 7.38
N ILE A 320 71.05 35.25 6.61
CA ILE A 320 71.69 35.95 5.50
C ILE A 320 72.70 36.98 5.98
N ASN A 321 72.45 37.62 7.12
CA ASN A 321 73.41 38.53 7.75
C ASN A 321 74.67 37.80 8.21
N ASP A 322 74.53 36.64 8.85
CA ASP A 322 75.67 35.86 9.33
C ASP A 322 76.48 35.26 8.18
N ARG A 323 75.79 34.77 7.14
CA ARG A 323 76.41 34.30 5.89
C ARG A 323 77.19 35.44 5.23
N ASN A 324 76.58 36.63 5.09
CA ASN A 324 77.22 37.79 4.46
C ASN A 324 78.44 38.30 5.24
N LYS A 325 78.45 38.16 6.57
CA LYS A 325 79.65 38.45 7.38
C LYS A 325 80.73 37.39 7.19
N HIS A 326 80.35 36.12 7.26
CA HIS A 326 81.30 35.00 7.23
C HIS A 326 81.98 34.83 5.86
N TYR A 327 81.21 34.98 4.78
CA TYR A 327 81.69 34.83 3.40
C TYR A 327 81.97 36.17 2.71
N TYR A 328 81.96 37.29 3.45
CA TYR A 328 82.25 38.62 2.91
C TYR A 328 83.48 38.65 1.97
N PRO A 329 84.62 38.01 2.31
CA PRO A 329 85.78 38.02 1.43
C PRO A 329 85.57 37.24 0.13
N LYS A 330 84.78 36.14 0.16
CA LYS A 330 84.46 35.31 -1.00
C LYS A 330 83.54 36.06 -1.98
N ASP A 331 82.54 36.76 -1.45
CA ASP A 331 81.55 37.46 -2.27
C ASP A 331 82.05 38.72 -2.96
N LEU A 332 83.21 39.26 -2.53
CA LEU A 332 83.88 40.34 -3.25
C LEU A 332 84.36 39.91 -4.65
N PHE A 333 84.63 38.61 -4.84
CA PHE A 333 85.13 38.07 -6.10
C PHE A 333 84.06 37.31 -6.89
N ILE A 334 83.15 36.59 -6.22
CA ILE A 334 82.05 35.84 -6.86
C ILE A 334 80.78 36.01 -6.02
N SER A 335 79.83 36.84 -6.47
CA SER A 335 78.60 37.14 -5.72
C SER A 335 77.39 36.31 -6.09
N GLU A 336 77.47 35.45 -7.10
CA GLU A 336 76.31 34.71 -7.63
C GLU A 336 75.57 33.89 -6.55
N ASP A 337 76.30 33.15 -5.71
CA ASP A 337 75.70 32.39 -4.60
C ASP A 337 74.99 33.29 -3.58
N ARG A 338 75.59 34.46 -3.28
CA ARG A 338 74.96 35.47 -2.41
C ARG A 338 73.66 35.98 -3.03
N ASP A 339 73.72 36.38 -4.30
CA ASP A 339 72.61 37.05 -4.96
C ASP A 339 71.43 36.09 -5.16
N ILE A 340 71.68 34.80 -5.43
CA ILE A 340 70.64 33.75 -5.50
C ILE A 340 69.99 33.52 -4.12
N ARG A 341 70.77 33.44 -3.03
CA ARG A 341 70.26 33.27 -1.66
C ARG A 341 69.47 34.49 -1.20
N ASP A 342 69.99 35.69 -1.44
CA ASP A 342 69.33 36.96 -1.17
C ASP A 342 67.98 37.04 -1.90
N GLN A 343 67.95 36.72 -3.19
CA GLN A 343 66.72 36.77 -3.97
C GLN A 343 65.70 35.74 -3.48
N PHE A 344 66.14 34.53 -3.16
CA PHE A 344 65.28 33.49 -2.60
C PHE A 344 64.64 33.92 -1.27
N ILE A 345 65.44 34.50 -0.36
CA ILE A 345 64.94 35.01 0.93
C ILE A 345 64.01 36.21 0.71
N LYS A 346 64.34 37.12 -0.22
CA LYS A 346 63.48 38.27 -0.56
C LYS A 346 62.11 37.82 -1.07
N ASP A 347 62.04 36.80 -1.90
CA ASP A 347 60.76 36.25 -2.38
C ASP A 347 59.87 35.76 -1.22
N ILE A 348 60.48 35.28 -0.13
CA ILE A 348 59.76 34.77 1.05
C ILE A 348 59.38 35.92 2.01
N VAL A 349 60.35 36.78 2.35
CA VAL A 349 60.28 37.73 3.48
C VAL A 349 59.76 39.12 3.09
N ASN A 350 59.67 39.47 1.80
CA ASN A 350 59.27 40.82 1.39
C ASN A 350 57.94 41.25 2.01
N ALA A 351 57.96 42.34 2.77
CA ALA A 351 56.81 42.81 3.53
C ALA A 351 55.62 43.27 2.66
N LYS A 352 55.84 43.60 1.38
CA LYS A 352 54.80 44.10 0.47
C LYS A 352 54.16 43.01 -0.38
N ASN A 353 54.94 42.03 -0.84
CA ASN A 353 54.46 41.00 -1.77
C ASN A 353 55.16 39.64 -1.60
N GLY A 354 55.85 39.42 -0.48
CA GLY A 354 56.50 38.15 -0.17
C GLY A 354 55.50 37.08 0.26
N LEU A 355 55.95 35.83 0.22
CA LEU A 355 55.10 34.68 0.54
C LEU A 355 54.64 34.67 2.00
N LEU A 356 55.44 35.19 2.94
CA LEU A 356 55.02 35.31 4.35
C LEU A 356 53.90 36.35 4.52
N LYS A 357 53.88 37.42 3.71
CA LYS A 357 52.77 38.38 3.69
C LYS A 357 51.49 37.72 3.16
N ALA A 358 51.61 36.94 2.09
CA ALA A 358 50.49 36.16 1.56
C ALA A 358 49.99 35.12 2.57
N TYR A 359 50.87 34.49 3.36
CA TYR A 359 50.49 33.61 4.46
C TYR A 359 49.69 34.34 5.54
N VAL A 360 50.14 35.51 5.98
CA VAL A 360 49.42 36.32 6.97
C VAL A 360 48.00 36.66 6.49
N ASP A 361 47.87 37.04 5.21
CA ASP A 361 46.61 37.49 4.62
C ASP A 361 45.65 36.35 4.27
N SER A 362 46.17 35.22 3.78
CA SER A 362 45.36 34.09 3.30
C SER A 362 45.17 32.98 4.33
N GLY A 363 46.06 32.90 5.33
CA GLY A 363 46.11 31.80 6.27
C GLY A 363 46.65 30.48 5.74
N SER A 364 47.19 30.44 4.51
CA SER A 364 47.75 29.23 3.90
C SER A 364 49.26 29.29 3.80
N SER A 365 49.97 28.35 4.45
CA SER A 365 51.43 28.25 4.35
C SER A 365 51.91 27.54 3.08
N GLU A 366 50.99 27.01 2.27
CA GLU A 366 51.30 26.13 1.14
C GLU A 366 52.26 26.77 0.13
N ALA A 367 52.08 28.05 -0.19
CA ALA A 367 52.95 28.76 -1.12
C ALA A 367 54.38 28.92 -0.56
N VAL A 368 54.50 29.15 0.75
CA VAL A 368 55.80 29.24 1.45
C VAL A 368 56.46 27.86 1.49
N LEU A 369 55.73 26.83 1.93
CA LEU A 369 56.21 25.45 1.99
C LEU A 369 56.68 24.99 0.61
N LYS A 370 55.90 25.21 -0.45
CA LYS A 370 56.26 24.84 -1.83
C LYS A 370 57.52 25.56 -2.32
N LYS A 371 57.70 26.84 -2.00
CA LYS A 371 58.91 27.59 -2.36
C LYS A 371 60.14 27.03 -1.65
N ILE A 372 60.00 26.67 -0.38
CA ILE A 372 61.09 26.10 0.43
C ILE A 372 61.45 24.70 -0.06
N THR A 373 60.48 23.80 -0.20
CA THR A 373 60.74 22.41 -0.62
C THR A 373 61.30 22.32 -2.04
N ALA A 374 60.85 23.16 -2.98
CA ALA A 374 61.41 23.20 -4.33
C ALA A 374 62.78 23.90 -4.43
N GLY A 375 63.21 24.59 -3.37
CA GLY A 375 64.43 25.40 -3.35
C GLY A 375 65.55 24.84 -2.48
N VAL A 376 65.26 24.00 -1.49
CA VAL A 376 66.22 23.58 -0.46
C VAL A 376 67.46 22.88 -1.02
N ASP A 377 67.30 22.05 -2.05
CA ASP A 377 68.42 21.32 -2.69
C ASP A 377 69.36 22.23 -3.48
N LYS A 378 68.91 23.45 -3.82
CA LYS A 378 69.72 24.44 -4.53
C LYS A 378 70.70 25.17 -3.63
N PHE A 379 70.58 25.00 -2.32
CA PHE A 379 71.36 25.72 -1.33
C PHE A 379 72.20 24.74 -0.50
N PRO A 380 73.41 24.38 -0.97
CA PRO A 380 74.33 23.61 -0.16
C PRO A 380 74.72 24.40 1.10
N GLY A 381 74.77 23.72 2.24
CA GLY A 381 75.19 24.25 3.53
C GLY A 381 74.18 23.99 4.65
N ALA A 382 74.64 23.30 5.70
CA ALA A 382 73.83 22.88 6.84
C ALA A 382 73.04 24.02 7.50
N LYS A 383 73.63 25.23 7.58
CA LYS A 383 72.97 26.40 8.19
C LYS A 383 71.70 26.86 7.45
N MET A 384 71.72 26.91 6.11
CA MET A 384 70.54 27.32 5.35
C MET A 384 69.47 26.24 5.40
N GLN A 385 69.87 24.98 5.20
CA GLN A 385 68.96 23.85 5.18
C GLN A 385 68.30 23.64 6.54
N ALA A 386 69.04 23.75 7.65
CA ALA A 386 68.48 23.71 9.00
C ALA A 386 67.52 24.88 9.25
N THR A 387 67.85 26.10 8.81
CA THR A 387 66.97 27.27 8.94
C THR A 387 65.67 27.07 8.19
N LEU A 388 65.72 26.61 6.94
CA LEU A 388 64.55 26.28 6.14
C LEU A 388 63.73 25.14 6.74
N SER A 389 64.40 24.14 7.29
CA SER A 389 63.76 23.00 7.95
C SER A 389 63.03 23.41 9.23
N LYS A 390 63.64 24.26 10.08
CA LYS A 390 62.97 24.88 11.25
C LYS A 390 61.72 25.66 10.82
N ILE A 391 61.79 26.41 9.70
CA ILE A 391 60.65 27.16 9.16
C ILE A 391 59.53 26.23 8.70
N VAL A 392 59.86 25.16 7.97
CA VAL A 392 58.87 24.16 7.53
C VAL A 392 58.17 23.52 8.72
N VAL A 393 58.90 23.13 9.77
CA VAL A 393 58.30 22.56 10.99
C VAL A 393 57.34 23.56 11.64
N LYS A 394 57.76 24.80 11.85
CA LYS A 394 56.92 25.85 12.46
C LYS A 394 55.66 26.14 11.65
N LEU A 395 55.75 26.18 10.32
CA LEU A 395 54.59 26.38 9.45
C LEU A 395 53.62 25.19 9.47
N ILE A 396 54.13 23.96 9.40
CA ILE A 396 53.29 22.75 9.49
C ILE A 396 52.63 22.65 10.87
N GLU A 397 53.33 23.03 11.95
CA GLU A 397 52.77 23.01 13.31
C GLU A 397 51.74 24.12 13.55
N ALA A 398 51.90 25.28 12.93
CA ALA A 398 50.91 26.35 12.97
C ALA A 398 49.64 26.01 12.18
N ASP A 399 49.79 25.30 11.05
CA ASP A 399 48.66 24.85 10.23
C ASP A 399 48.00 23.59 10.81
N ALA A 400 48.76 22.74 11.49
CA ALA A 400 48.24 21.60 12.21
C ALA A 400 47.47 22.08 13.45
N LYS A 401 46.25 21.57 13.64
CA LYS A 401 45.53 21.65 14.91
C LYS A 401 45.67 20.30 15.62
N PRO A 402 46.82 20.00 16.23
CA PRO A 402 47.01 18.72 16.88
C PRO A 402 45.98 18.58 18.00
N GLU A 403 45.27 17.45 18.01
CA GLU A 403 44.39 17.10 19.13
C GLU A 403 45.24 17.03 20.40
N VAL A 404 44.84 17.75 21.45
CA VAL A 404 45.45 17.62 22.77
C VAL A 404 44.97 16.30 23.36
N VAL A 405 45.76 15.25 23.15
CA VAL A 405 45.46 13.91 23.60
C VAL A 405 46.20 13.66 24.91
N GLU A 406 45.44 13.50 26.00
CA GLU A 406 46.00 13.06 27.27
C GLU A 406 46.59 11.65 27.12
N ASP A 407 47.83 11.48 27.61
CA ASP A 407 48.63 10.26 27.52
C ASP A 407 48.79 9.70 26.09
N LEU A 408 49.19 10.59 25.16
CA LEU A 408 49.47 10.27 23.77
C LEU A 408 50.46 9.07 23.61
N PRO A 409 51.58 8.96 24.35
CA PRO A 409 52.50 7.84 24.21
C PRO A 409 51.85 6.49 24.52
N GLN A 410 51.05 6.40 25.59
CA GLN A 410 50.36 5.15 25.93
C GLN A 410 49.31 4.78 24.88
N LYS A 411 48.59 5.76 24.34
CA LYS A 411 47.58 5.53 23.30
C LYS A 411 48.22 5.11 21.97
N ALA A 412 49.33 5.71 21.57
CA ALA A 412 50.08 5.28 20.38
C ALA A 412 50.56 3.83 20.53
N GLU A 413 51.07 3.46 21.70
CA GLU A 413 51.48 2.07 21.99
C GLU A 413 50.28 1.09 21.91
N GLN A 414 49.11 1.46 22.44
CA GLN A 414 47.89 0.65 22.33
C GLN A 414 47.45 0.43 20.88
N VAL A 415 47.59 1.45 20.02
CA VAL A 415 47.31 1.32 18.58
C VAL A 415 48.25 0.31 17.94
N LEU A 416 49.55 0.38 18.23
CA LEU A 416 50.52 -0.56 17.68
C LEU A 416 50.28 -1.99 18.16
N LEU A 417 50.02 -2.19 19.45
CA LEU A 417 49.62 -3.50 20.00
C LEU A 417 48.37 -4.05 19.28
N THR A 418 47.38 -3.18 19.04
CA THR A 418 46.17 -3.56 18.30
C THR A 418 46.51 -4.00 16.87
N PHE A 419 47.37 -3.26 16.17
CA PHE A 419 47.80 -3.62 14.82
C PHE A 419 48.66 -4.87 14.76
N GLU A 420 49.43 -5.19 15.80
CA GLU A 420 50.17 -6.46 15.91
C GLU A 420 49.27 -7.68 16.03
N THR A 421 48.10 -7.55 16.67
CA THR A 421 47.11 -8.63 16.73
C THR A 421 46.42 -8.87 15.37
N LYS A 422 46.44 -7.89 14.47
CA LYS A 422 45.90 -8.01 13.11
C LYS A 422 46.95 -8.67 12.20
N GLU A 423 46.64 -9.80 11.58
CA GLU A 423 47.56 -10.46 10.64
C GLU A 423 47.83 -9.64 9.35
N GLY A 424 48.88 -10.01 8.62
CA GLY A 424 49.26 -9.38 7.34
C GLY A 424 49.85 -7.97 7.51
N ARG A 425 49.43 -7.03 6.65
CA ARG A 425 50.05 -5.70 6.52
C ARG A 425 50.03 -4.87 7.81
N HIS A 426 49.04 -5.08 8.68
CA HIS A 426 48.91 -4.33 9.93
C HIS A 426 49.98 -4.72 10.94
N LYS A 427 50.25 -6.02 11.10
CA LYS A 427 51.36 -6.53 11.91
C LYS A 427 52.72 -6.08 11.38
N GLU A 428 52.94 -6.15 10.07
CA GLU A 428 54.19 -5.67 9.47
C GLU A 428 54.41 -4.17 9.67
N TYR A 429 53.35 -3.36 9.50
CA TYR A 429 53.40 -1.93 9.77
C TYR A 429 53.72 -1.65 11.25
N ALA A 430 53.08 -2.34 12.20
CA ALA A 430 53.33 -2.15 13.62
C ALA A 430 54.77 -2.50 14.02
N LEU A 431 55.31 -3.62 13.53
CA LEU A 431 56.71 -4.02 13.75
C LEU A 431 57.69 -2.99 13.18
N LYS A 432 57.41 -2.42 12.01
CA LYS A 432 58.25 -1.35 11.43
C LYS A 432 58.16 -0.04 12.19
N MET A 433 56.99 0.35 12.67
CA MET A 433 56.84 1.53 13.53
C MET A 433 57.58 1.36 14.86
N ARG A 434 57.54 0.18 15.48
CA ARG A 434 58.36 -0.12 16.69
C ARG A 434 59.85 -0.02 16.41
N SER A 435 60.32 -0.64 15.32
CA SER A 435 61.72 -0.52 14.89
C SER A 435 62.09 0.94 14.63
N PHE A 436 61.17 1.76 14.13
CA PHE A 436 61.41 3.18 13.93
C PHE A 436 61.55 3.95 15.25
N TYR A 437 60.76 3.63 16.29
CA TYR A 437 60.97 4.16 17.63
C TYR A 437 62.35 3.78 18.19
N GLU A 438 62.81 2.55 17.96
CA GLU A 438 64.16 2.12 18.34
C GLU A 438 65.24 2.94 17.61
N THR A 439 65.08 3.18 16.31
CA THR A 439 66.00 4.01 15.53
C THR A 439 66.03 5.46 16.05
N ILE A 440 64.88 6.04 16.41
CA ILE A 440 64.79 7.38 17.03
C ILE A 440 65.44 7.39 18.41
N ALA A 441 65.24 6.35 19.23
CA ALA A 441 65.92 6.21 20.52
C ALA A 441 67.45 6.12 20.38
N GLY A 442 67.93 5.67 19.21
CA GLY A 442 69.34 5.73 18.82
C GLY A 442 69.93 7.14 18.89
N ILE A 443 69.14 8.19 18.61
CA ILE A 443 69.58 9.59 18.73
C ILE A 443 70.00 9.92 20.17
N LYS A 444 69.23 9.47 21.17
CA LYS A 444 69.57 9.67 22.59
C LYS A 444 70.80 8.87 23.03
N THR A 445 71.03 7.73 22.38
CA THR A 445 72.24 6.93 22.62
C THR A 445 73.46 7.66 22.07
N TYR A 446 73.35 8.19 20.85
CA TYR A 446 74.37 9.04 20.23
C TYR A 446 74.66 10.31 21.06
N ALA A 447 73.63 10.95 21.60
CA ALA A 447 73.75 12.17 22.39
C ALA A 447 74.59 12.03 23.68
N LYS A 448 74.81 10.79 24.18
CA LYS A 448 75.60 10.56 25.41
C LYS A 448 77.06 10.98 25.28
N ASP A 449 77.59 10.95 24.06
CA ASP A 449 78.99 11.22 23.77
C ASP A 449 79.25 12.70 23.38
N LEU A 450 78.21 13.55 23.40
CA LEU A 450 78.26 14.97 23.04
C LEU A 450 78.44 15.88 24.27
N SER A 451 78.71 17.17 24.03
CA SER A 451 78.70 18.16 25.13
C SER A 451 77.31 18.30 25.75
N GLU A 452 77.22 18.79 27.00
CA GLU A 452 75.93 18.89 27.70
C GLU A 452 74.90 19.76 26.94
N HIS A 453 75.35 20.81 26.24
CA HIS A 453 74.46 21.65 25.45
C HIS A 453 73.90 20.92 24.22
N GLU A 454 74.74 20.23 23.46
CA GLU A 454 74.32 19.49 22.26
C GLU A 454 73.51 18.25 22.65
N LYS A 455 73.85 17.61 23.76
CA LYS A 455 73.10 16.50 24.32
C LYS A 455 71.68 16.90 24.69
N GLU A 456 71.47 18.08 25.25
CA GLU A 456 70.13 18.63 25.52
C GLU A 456 69.35 18.82 24.22
N ILE A 457 69.96 19.46 23.21
CA ILE A 457 69.35 19.68 21.89
C ILE A 457 68.97 18.35 21.22
N MET A 458 69.85 17.35 21.28
CA MET A 458 69.62 16.05 20.66
C MET A 458 68.59 15.19 21.40
N ASN A 459 68.54 15.29 22.72
CA ASN A 459 67.46 14.67 23.49
C ASN A 459 66.10 15.30 23.15
N GLN A 460 66.05 16.63 23.05
CA GLN A 460 64.85 17.37 22.65
C GLN A 460 64.41 17.00 21.24
N LEU A 461 65.34 16.95 20.27
CA LEU A 461 65.05 16.50 18.91
C LEU A 461 64.48 15.08 18.89
N ALA A 462 65.07 14.15 19.65
CA ALA A 462 64.57 12.78 19.74
C ALA A 462 63.16 12.72 20.34
N ASP A 463 62.87 13.53 21.37
CA ASP A 463 61.55 13.61 22.00
C ASP A 463 60.51 14.24 21.06
N ASP A 464 60.86 15.29 20.32
CA ASP A 464 59.96 15.92 19.37
C ASP A 464 59.68 15.04 18.14
N LEU A 465 60.69 14.31 17.65
CA LEU A 465 60.51 13.31 16.59
C LEU A 465 59.62 12.18 17.09
N LYS A 466 59.88 11.65 18.30
CA LYS A 466 59.04 10.62 18.92
C LYS A 466 57.58 11.08 19.03
N LYS A 467 57.36 12.31 19.52
CA LYS A 467 56.03 12.90 19.63
C LYS A 467 55.31 13.01 18.28
N ASP A 468 56.03 13.36 17.22
CA ASP A 468 55.47 13.39 15.86
C ASP A 468 55.06 11.98 15.39
N VAL A 469 55.83 10.94 15.72
CA VAL A 469 55.45 9.54 15.46
C VAL A 469 54.23 9.13 16.29
N ASP A 470 54.21 9.45 17.60
CA ASP A 470 53.09 9.12 18.49
C ASP A 470 51.78 9.74 17.97
N GLN A 471 51.84 11.01 17.55
CA GLN A 471 50.71 11.73 16.97
C GLN A 471 50.25 11.10 15.66
N PHE A 472 51.19 10.73 14.78
CA PHE A 472 50.89 10.10 13.49
C PHE A 472 50.24 8.73 13.66
N VAL A 473 50.75 7.89 14.57
CA VAL A 473 50.15 6.58 14.89
C VAL A 473 48.74 6.76 15.42
N TYR A 474 48.54 7.66 16.39
CA TYR A 474 47.24 7.87 17.01
C TYR A 474 46.19 8.41 16.04
N GLN A 475 46.57 9.34 15.16
CA GLN A 475 45.67 9.87 14.13
C GLN A 475 45.22 8.82 13.12
N ASN A 476 45.99 7.73 12.97
CA ASN A 476 45.70 6.63 12.06
C ASN A 476 45.44 5.32 12.84
N ARG A 477 44.70 5.41 13.95
CA ARG A 477 44.41 4.28 14.84
C ARG A 477 43.52 3.20 14.23
N ASP A 478 42.65 3.58 13.31
CA ASP A 478 41.64 2.68 12.75
C ASP A 478 42.20 1.87 11.56
N GLU A 479 43.06 2.48 10.76
CA GLU A 479 43.66 1.90 9.56
C GLU A 479 45.07 2.46 9.29
N ILE A 480 45.89 1.69 8.56
CA ILE A 480 47.18 2.16 8.02
C ILE A 480 46.96 3.48 7.23
N PRO A 481 47.78 4.53 7.47
CA PRO A 481 47.65 5.83 6.84
C PRO A 481 47.68 5.75 5.31
N GLY A 482 46.88 6.59 4.66
CA GLY A 482 46.92 6.78 3.20
C GLY A 482 48.13 7.58 2.71
N LYS A 483 48.34 7.58 1.38
CA LYS A 483 49.45 8.25 0.67
C LYS A 483 49.63 9.71 1.10
N GLU A 484 48.56 10.50 1.10
CA GLU A 484 48.62 11.93 1.39
C GLU A 484 48.97 12.22 2.85
N THR A 485 48.40 11.45 3.79
CA THR A 485 48.67 11.57 5.22
C THR A 485 50.12 11.22 5.53
N TYR A 486 50.64 10.15 4.93
CA TYR A 486 52.04 9.76 5.07
C TYR A 486 52.99 10.80 4.48
N GLN A 487 52.69 11.39 3.31
CA GLN A 487 53.56 12.41 2.71
C GLN A 487 53.66 13.67 3.57
N LYS A 488 52.55 14.12 4.15
CA LYS A 488 52.57 15.26 5.09
C LYS A 488 53.40 14.95 6.35
N PHE A 489 53.24 13.76 6.91
CA PHE A 489 54.05 13.29 8.04
C PHE A 489 55.54 13.20 7.67
N LYS A 490 55.88 12.55 6.55
CA LYS A 490 57.25 12.41 6.04
C LYS A 490 57.92 13.77 5.87
N MET A 491 57.22 14.73 5.25
CA MET A 491 57.74 16.10 5.07
C MET A 491 58.03 16.79 6.40
N LYS A 492 57.10 16.71 7.36
CA LYS A 492 57.29 17.28 8.71
C LYS A 492 58.46 16.61 9.44
N PHE A 493 58.48 15.28 9.43
CA PHE A 493 59.46 14.47 10.14
C PHE A 493 60.87 14.70 9.59
N LYS A 494 61.02 14.72 8.25
CA LYS A 494 62.29 15.02 7.58
C LYS A 494 62.77 16.43 7.93
N ALA A 495 61.90 17.44 7.83
CA ALA A 495 62.25 18.80 8.22
C ALA A 495 62.65 18.88 9.71
N LYS A 496 61.97 18.16 10.59
CA LYS A 496 62.36 18.14 12.01
C LYS A 496 63.70 17.46 12.24
N LEU A 497 63.97 16.34 11.56
CA LEU A 497 65.25 15.64 11.64
C LEU A 497 66.42 16.53 11.22
N HIS A 498 66.25 17.27 10.13
CA HIS A 498 67.25 18.22 9.60
C HIS A 498 67.26 19.58 10.32
N SER A 499 66.41 19.78 11.32
CA SER A 499 66.30 21.07 11.99
C SER A 499 67.53 21.43 12.83
N GLN A 500 68.39 20.49 13.19
CA GLN A 500 69.60 20.76 14.00
C GLN A 500 70.89 20.50 13.23
N ASP A 501 70.82 20.36 11.90
CA ASP A 501 72.01 20.09 11.07
C ASP A 501 73.05 21.21 11.17
N ASP A 502 72.62 22.44 11.45
CA ASP A 502 73.51 23.59 11.64
C ASP A 502 74.48 23.44 12.83
N ILE A 503 74.12 22.58 13.79
CA ILE A 503 74.92 22.25 14.97
C ILE A 503 75.59 20.88 14.78
N MET A 504 74.84 19.92 14.23
CA MET A 504 75.25 18.52 14.20
C MET A 504 76.13 18.13 13.02
N SER A 505 76.19 18.94 11.95
CA SER A 505 77.06 18.68 10.80
C SER A 505 78.55 18.67 11.15
N GLU A 506 78.94 19.23 12.30
CA GLU A 506 80.33 19.20 12.76
C GLU A 506 80.77 17.78 13.21
N TYR A 507 79.83 16.86 13.40
CA TYR A 507 80.08 15.48 13.83
C TYR A 507 79.97 14.48 12.68
N SER A 508 81.08 13.78 12.38
CA SER A 508 81.19 12.84 11.26
C SER A 508 80.20 11.66 11.29
N SER A 509 79.65 11.33 12.46
CA SER A 509 78.65 10.28 12.63
C SER A 509 77.21 10.74 12.39
N TRP A 510 76.92 12.04 12.44
CA TRP A 510 75.57 12.57 12.29
C TRP A 510 74.92 12.19 10.94
N PRO A 511 75.61 12.27 9.80
CA PRO A 511 75.05 11.78 8.54
C PRO A 511 74.64 10.31 8.54
N THR A 512 75.38 9.47 9.26
CA THR A 512 75.03 8.05 9.39
C THR A 512 73.77 7.87 10.23
N VAL A 513 73.60 8.66 11.29
CA VAL A 513 72.40 8.66 12.14
C VAL A 513 71.18 9.09 11.33
N VAL A 514 71.28 10.21 10.62
CA VAL A 514 70.22 10.75 9.74
C VAL A 514 69.84 9.74 8.66
N ALA A 515 70.83 9.15 7.96
CA ALA A 515 70.59 8.16 6.92
C ALA A 515 69.85 6.92 7.43
N ASN A 516 70.22 6.40 8.61
CA ASN A 516 69.54 5.25 9.22
C ASN A 516 68.07 5.55 9.57
N ILE A 517 67.79 6.77 10.04
CA ILE A 517 66.43 7.23 10.35
C ILE A 517 65.61 7.40 9.07
N LEU A 518 66.16 8.08 8.06
CA LEU A 518 65.49 8.27 6.76
C LEU A 518 65.22 6.94 6.05
N LEU A 519 66.16 5.99 6.11
CA LEU A 519 65.98 4.64 5.58
C LEU A 519 64.85 3.91 6.32
N SER A 520 64.82 4.00 7.65
CA SER A 520 63.73 3.43 8.46
C SER A 520 62.38 4.04 8.06
N LEU A 521 62.32 5.36 7.90
CA LEU A 521 61.14 6.08 7.42
C LEU A 521 60.71 5.59 6.02
N ALA A 522 61.63 5.49 5.06
CA ALA A 522 61.33 4.96 3.72
C ALA A 522 60.75 3.54 3.75
N THR A 523 61.23 2.66 4.65
CA THR A 523 60.67 1.30 4.76
C THR A 523 59.21 1.29 5.20
N ILE A 524 58.81 2.25 6.05
CA ILE A 524 57.41 2.45 6.46
C ILE A 524 56.59 2.94 5.26
N GLY A 525 57.11 3.91 4.51
CA GLY A 525 56.51 4.39 3.27
C GLY A 525 56.28 3.26 2.27
N LYS A 526 57.29 2.41 2.01
CA LYS A 526 57.17 1.27 1.10
C LYS A 526 56.02 0.34 1.48
N LEU A 527 55.82 0.07 2.78
CA LEU A 527 54.69 -0.73 3.25
C LEU A 527 53.34 -0.04 2.99
N ILE A 528 53.25 1.27 3.27
CA ILE A 528 52.05 2.07 3.02
C ILE A 528 51.70 2.11 1.52
N TYR A 529 52.70 2.22 0.65
CA TYR A 529 52.53 2.25 -0.80
C TYR A 529 52.30 0.87 -1.43
N SER A 530 52.65 -0.22 -0.75
CA SER A 530 52.52 -1.58 -1.31
C SER A 530 51.06 -2.03 -1.42
N LYS A 531 50.52 -1.98 -2.65
CA LYS A 531 49.19 -2.54 -2.99
C LYS A 531 49.23 -4.07 -3.03
N VAL A 532 49.05 -4.78 -1.91
CA VAL A 532 48.53 -6.16 -1.92
C VAL A 532 46.99 -6.12 -2.05
N THR A 533 46.50 -5.39 -3.06
CA THR A 533 45.06 -5.21 -3.35
C THR A 533 44.68 -5.50 -4.80
N THR A 534 45.55 -6.05 -5.64
CA THR A 534 45.20 -6.36 -7.04
C THR A 534 45.13 -7.85 -7.40
N GLY A 535 45.46 -8.78 -6.50
CA GLY A 535 45.17 -10.22 -6.72
C GLY A 535 45.61 -10.79 -8.07
N ARG A 536 46.63 -10.20 -8.71
CA ARG A 536 47.16 -10.60 -10.02
C ARG A 536 48.67 -10.75 -9.92
N ALA A 537 49.15 -11.95 -10.21
CA ALA A 537 50.56 -12.20 -10.47
C ALA A 537 50.87 -11.74 -11.90
N SER A 538 51.47 -10.56 -12.04
CA SER A 538 51.96 -10.06 -13.34
C SER A 538 53.44 -10.44 -13.50
N PHE A 539 53.73 -11.28 -14.49
CA PHE A 539 55.07 -11.75 -14.84
C PHE A 539 55.92 -10.63 -15.49
N TRP A 540 57.02 -10.28 -14.83
CA TRP A 540 58.36 -9.88 -15.29
C TRP A 540 58.65 -8.95 -16.49
N PHE A 541 57.71 -8.45 -17.30
CA PHE A 541 58.08 -7.50 -18.39
C PHE A 541 57.17 -6.28 -18.65
N ASP A 542 56.15 -6.03 -17.84
CA ASP A 542 55.42 -4.74 -17.86
C ASP A 542 55.79 -3.92 -16.61
N LYS A 543 56.82 -3.07 -16.72
CA LYS A 543 57.04 -1.99 -15.73
C LYS A 543 55.97 -0.92 -15.95
N VAL A 544 54.80 -1.10 -15.33
CA VAL A 544 53.75 -0.06 -15.29
C VAL A 544 54.21 1.08 -14.36
N GLU A 545 53.75 2.30 -14.61
CA GLU A 545 53.98 3.50 -13.80
C GLU A 545 53.82 3.26 -12.28
N GLU A 546 52.95 2.32 -11.90
CA GLU A 546 52.71 1.88 -10.53
C GLU A 546 53.92 1.18 -9.86
N GLN A 547 54.83 0.53 -10.60
CA GLN A 547 56.07 -0.02 -10.02
C GLN A 547 57.11 1.06 -9.71
N LYS A 548 57.14 2.15 -10.49
CA LYS A 548 57.97 3.33 -10.17
C LYS A 548 57.49 4.00 -8.88
N GLU A 549 56.19 4.02 -8.61
CA GLU A 549 55.65 4.58 -7.37
C GLU A 549 56.01 3.79 -6.10
N ILE A 550 56.31 2.49 -6.21
CA ILE A 550 56.72 1.63 -5.07
C ILE A 550 58.20 1.79 -4.74
N GLU A 551 59.04 2.07 -5.75
CA GLU A 551 60.49 2.32 -5.60
C GLU A 551 60.78 3.80 -5.24
N ALA A 552 59.91 4.74 -5.63
CA ALA A 552 60.05 6.18 -5.39
C ALA A 552 60.38 6.59 -3.94
N PRO A 553 59.79 6.01 -2.87
CA PRO A 553 60.15 6.39 -1.50
C PRO A 553 61.58 5.99 -1.11
N VAL A 554 62.13 4.96 -1.75
CA VAL A 554 63.50 4.47 -1.53
C VAL A 554 64.47 5.28 -2.37
N ASP A 555 64.15 5.54 -3.65
CA ASP A 555 64.96 6.36 -4.55
C ASP A 555 65.09 7.80 -4.06
N GLU A 556 63.99 8.42 -3.59
CA GLU A 556 63.99 9.76 -2.99
C GLU A 556 64.87 9.82 -1.73
N VAL A 557 64.88 8.76 -0.91
CA VAL A 557 65.77 8.69 0.27
C VAL A 557 67.23 8.46 -0.12
N LEU A 558 67.52 7.72 -1.19
CA LEU A 558 68.88 7.57 -1.70
C LEU A 558 69.41 8.89 -2.30
N GLU A 559 68.57 9.65 -2.98
CA GLU A 559 68.88 11.02 -3.44
C GLU A 559 69.08 11.97 -2.26
N ASP A 560 68.22 11.92 -1.25
CA ASP A 560 68.35 12.74 -0.03
C ASP A 560 69.63 12.43 0.74
N ILE A 561 69.99 11.16 0.90
CA ILE A 561 71.24 10.73 1.53
C ILE A 561 72.44 11.15 0.68
N GLY A 562 72.36 11.03 -0.64
CA GLY A 562 73.41 11.50 -1.55
C GLY A 562 73.63 13.02 -1.48
N ASN A 563 72.54 13.79 -1.46
CA ASN A 563 72.57 15.25 -1.30
C ASN A 563 73.06 15.64 0.10
N PHE A 564 72.67 14.90 1.14
CA PHE A 564 73.12 15.17 2.51
C PHE A 564 74.63 14.88 2.70
N LEU A 565 75.11 13.74 2.21
CA LEU A 565 76.52 13.33 2.34
C LEU A 565 77.48 14.13 1.47
N SER A 566 76.98 14.79 0.42
CA SER A 566 77.77 15.70 -0.42
C SER A 566 77.93 17.11 0.18
N LEU A 567 77.23 17.42 1.28
CA LEU A 567 77.36 18.69 2.00
C LEU A 567 78.63 18.79 2.85
N ASP A 568 79.26 17.65 3.20
CA ASP A 568 80.50 17.60 3.99
C ASP A 568 81.77 17.78 3.15
N ALA A 569 81.63 18.07 1.85
CA ALA A 569 82.74 18.36 0.96
C ALA A 569 82.62 19.78 0.38
N ILE A 570 82.95 20.80 1.21
CA ILE A 570 83.68 22.05 0.86
C ILE A 570 84.01 22.83 2.15
#